data_AF-S3ZM14-F1
#
_entry.id   AF-S3ZM14-F1
#
_cell.length_a   1.000
_cell.length_b   1.000
_cell.length_c   1.000
_cell.angle_alpha   90.00
_cell.angle_beta   90.00
_cell.angle_gamma   90.00
#
_symmetry.space_group_name_H-M   'P 1'
#
loop_
_entity.id
_entity.type
_entity.pdbx_description
1 polymer ?
#
loop_
_entity_poly.entity_id
_entity_poly.type
_entity_poly.pdbx_seq_one_letter_code
_entity_poly.pdbx_strand_id
1 'polypeptide(L)' 'MAPGGRLLLALTLTVESGRITSYEVVAAPARLRELRLAVLPD' A
#
# COMPACT_ATOMS: atom_id res chain seq x y z
N MET A 1 -9.58 10.87 -7.38
CA MET A 1 -9.11 9.62 -8.03
C MET A 1 -10.12 9.23 -9.10
N ALA A 2 -9.66 8.80 -10.28
CA ALA A 2 -10.57 8.39 -11.35
C ALA A 2 -11.22 7.03 -11.03
N PRO A 3 -12.53 6.85 -11.30
CA PRO A 3 -13.18 5.54 -11.20
C PRO A 3 -12.42 4.54 -12.10
N GLY A 4 -11.91 3.44 -11.50
CA GLY A 4 -11.11 2.43 -12.20
C GLY A 4 -9.58 2.63 -12.17
N GLY A 5 -9.07 3.53 -11.31
CA GLY A 5 -7.63 3.74 -11.15
C GLY A 5 -6.86 2.45 -10.88
N ARG A 6 -5.73 2.27 -11.59
CA ARG A 6 -4.84 1.11 -11.41
C ARG A 6 -3.89 1.36 -10.24
N LEU A 7 -3.76 0.40 -9.34
CA LEU A 7 -2.72 0.40 -8.32
C LEU A 7 -1.35 0.20 -8.99
N LEU A 8 -0.50 1.22 -8.93
CA LEU A 8 0.84 1.21 -9.55
C LEU A 8 1.94 0.90 -8.55
N LEU A 9 1.74 1.23 -7.28
CA LEU A 9 2.71 1.08 -6.21
C LEU A 9 2.00 0.96 -4.86
N ALA A 10 2.57 0.18 -3.96
CA ALA A 10 2.24 0.20 -2.54
C ALA A 10 3.52 0.32 -1.70
N LEU A 11 3.41 1.00 -0.56
CA LEU A 11 4.46 1.06 0.45
C LEU A 11 4.01 0.28 1.68
N THR A 12 4.79 -0.69 2.10
CA THR A 12 4.65 -1.30 3.43
C THR A 12 5.54 -0.53 4.38
N LEU A 13 5.01 -0.08 5.51
CA LEU A 13 5.76 0.63 6.53
C LEU A 13 5.70 -0.15 7.83
N THR A 14 6.84 -0.36 8.47
CA THR A 14 6.89 -0.82 9.86
C THR A 14 6.97 0.40 10.76
N VAL A 15 6.03 0.52 11.67
CA VAL A 15 5.97 1.64 12.63
C VAL A 15 6.16 1.10 14.03
N GLU A 16 7.18 1.63 14.72
CA GLU A 16 7.48 1.33 16.12
C GLU A 16 7.59 2.64 16.89
N SER A 17 6.94 2.72 18.05
CA SER A 17 6.98 3.92 18.91
C SER A 17 6.64 5.24 18.17
N GLY A 18 5.70 5.18 17.21
CA GLY A 18 5.29 6.33 16.41
C GLY A 18 6.30 6.77 15.33
N ARG A 19 7.31 5.95 15.02
CA ARG A 19 8.29 6.21 13.97
C ARG A 19 8.34 5.07 12.96
N ILE A 20 8.57 5.40 11.69
CA ILE A 20 8.84 4.41 10.66
C ILE A 20 10.26 3.87 10.87
N THR A 21 10.39 2.57 11.09
CA THR A 21 11.68 1.90 11.29
C THR A 21 12.14 1.15 10.05
N SER A 22 11.21 0.76 9.17
CA SER A 22 11.51 0.18 7.87
C SER A 22 10.42 0.45 6.86
N TYR A 23 10.77 0.31 5.58
CA TYR A 23 9.80 0.37 4.49
C TYR A 23 10.16 -0.62 3.39
N GLU A 24 9.13 -1.06 2.66
CA GLU A 24 9.26 -1.88 1.45
C GLU A 24 8.48 -1.21 0.32
N VAL A 25 9.11 -1.14 -0.86
CA VAL A 25 8.48 -0.69 -2.09
C VAL A 25 7.95 -1.90 -2.85
N VAL A 26 6.62 -2.01 -2.98
CA VAL A 26 5.97 -3.09 -3.72
C VAL A 26 5.48 -2.55 -5.06
N ALA A 27 6.21 -2.86 -6.14
CA ALA A 27 5.86 -2.48 -7.51
C ALA A 27 5.53 -3.68 -8.42
N ALA A 28 5.79 -4.92 -7.94
CA ALA A 28 5.58 -6.12 -8.74
C ALA A 28 4.08 -6.31 -9.04
N PRO A 29 3.64 -6.37 -10.31
CA PRO A 29 2.22 -6.45 -10.65
C PRO A 29 1.50 -7.68 -10.09
N ALA A 30 2.21 -8.80 -9.87
CA ALA A 30 1.64 -9.98 -9.23
C ALA A 30 1.28 -9.69 -7.77
N ARG A 31 2.26 -9.20 -6.99
CA ARG A 31 2.08 -8.84 -5.57
C ARG A 31 1.01 -7.77 -5.36
N LEU A 32 0.94 -6.78 -6.25
CA LEU A 32 -0.09 -5.73 -6.17
C LEU A 32 -1.51 -6.27 -6.37
N ARG A 33 -1.71 -7.31 -7.19
CA ARG A 33 -3.04 -7.91 -7.41
C ARG A 33 -3.54 -8.75 -6.24
N GLU A 34 -2.64 -9.17 -5.36
CA GLU A 34 -2.99 -9.91 -4.14
C GLU A 34 -3.50 -9.00 -3.02
N LEU A 35 -3.24 -7.69 -3.12
CA LEU A 35 -3.68 -6.71 -2.13
C LEU A 35 -5.18 -6.49 -2.19
N ARG A 36 -5.87 -6.79 -1.09
CA ARG A 36 -7.28 -6.43 -0.87
C ARG A 36 -7.32 -5.10 -0.12
N LEU A 37 -7.66 -4.03 -0.84
CA LEU A 37 -7.70 -2.68 -0.29
C LEU A 37 -9.14 -2.27 0.03
N ALA A 38 -9.32 -1.60 1.18
CA ALA A 38 -10.56 -0.94 1.56
C ALA A 38 -10.23 0.48 2.04
N VAL A 39 -11.17 1.40 1.86
CA VAL A 39 -11.08 2.75 2.44
C VAL A 39 -11.69 2.67 3.84
N LEU A 40 -10.90 3.03 4.86
CA LEU A 40 -11.44 3.16 6.21
C LEU A 40 -12.32 4.43 6.25
N PRO A 41 -13.51 4.37 6.89
CA PRO A 41 -14.26 5.58 7.18
C PRO A 41 -13.46 6.48 8.14
N ASP A 42 -13.78 7.78 8.10
CA ASP A 42 -13.23 8.77 9.03
C ASP A 42 -13.68 8.50 10.49
#